data_AF-A0A2E8ULQ6-F1
#
_entry.id   AF-A0A2E8ULQ6-F1
#
_cell.length_a   1.000
_cell.length_b   1.000
_cell.length_c   1.000
_cell.angle_alpha   90.00
_cell.angle_beta   90.00
_cell.angle_gamma   90.00
#
_symmetry.space_group_name_H-M   'P 1'
#
loop_
_entity.id
_entity.type
_entity.pdbx_description
1 polymer ?
#
loop_
_entity_poly.entity_id
_entity_poly.type
_entity_poly.pdbx_seq_one_letter_code
_entity_poly.pdbx_strand_id
1 'polypeptide(L)'
;MSEGKPKKARKDSQSKSLPVPVPVPKWPFLFCNILFLALAGWLGMQIKGAVEPWQIGCIMAAVVFGALFAAAPFFWEYRAEAKAVEVAQLTTVAKEVNKMELVAKQMVECTGNWTQAQEASSQSVAAAKDIAEQIGTDAKEFTESMAALNDSKLKTLELEVDKLKRAEREWGLIVIGQLDLVYRLKESAILSGKEQFIETMTTFQNQCRDIARRVGLTAYEADAGSAFNPEEHQLADVDAKPGKNAKVGTTKLPGFKLQGQLIRKAVVTLTD
;
A
#
# COMPACT_ATOMS: atom_id res chain seq x y z
N MET A 1 -26.84 -18.74 11.35
CA MET A 1 -26.18 -20.01 11.69
C MET A 1 -25.48 -19.82 13.03
N SER A 2 -26.22 -20.12 14.10
CA SER A 2 -26.05 -21.30 14.96
C SER A 2 -25.00 -21.02 16.04
N GLU A 3 -25.40 -20.41 17.15
CA GLU A 3 -25.77 -21.09 18.41
C GLU A 3 -24.70 -22.05 18.96
N GLY A 4 -24.22 -21.73 20.17
CA GLY A 4 -23.30 -22.54 20.96
C GLY A 4 -22.98 -21.91 22.32
N LYS A 5 -24.00 -21.67 23.15
CA LYS A 5 -23.87 -21.52 24.62
C LYS A 5 -23.63 -22.91 25.26
N PRO A 6 -23.39 -23.07 26.59
CA PRO A 6 -22.51 -22.37 27.53
C PRO A 6 -21.80 -23.34 28.54
N LYS A 7 -21.10 -22.78 29.54
CA LYS A 7 -20.76 -23.36 30.88
C LYS A 7 -19.70 -24.49 30.99
N LYS A 8 -18.67 -24.21 31.79
CA LYS A 8 -18.17 -25.08 32.90
C LYS A 8 -17.29 -24.21 33.81
N ALA A 9 -17.82 -23.80 34.96
CA ALA A 9 -17.75 -24.49 36.24
C ALA A 9 -16.71 -23.78 37.13
N ARG A 10 -17.23 -22.83 37.92
CA ARG A 10 -16.60 -22.19 39.07
C ARG A 10 -16.12 -23.33 39.98
N LYS A 11 -14.81 -23.54 40.05
CA LYS A 11 -14.22 -24.61 40.85
C LYS A 11 -14.28 -24.17 42.31
N ASP A 12 -15.01 -24.98 43.07
CA ASP A 12 -15.32 -24.81 44.48
C ASP A 12 -14.11 -24.53 45.36
N SER A 13 -14.41 -23.75 46.40
CA SER A 13 -13.64 -23.57 47.61
C SER A 13 -12.91 -24.84 48.03
N GLN A 14 -11.60 -24.86 47.84
CA GLN A 14 -10.73 -25.81 48.54
C GLN A 14 -10.79 -25.48 50.04
N SER A 15 -11.53 -26.32 50.77
CA SER A 15 -11.47 -26.42 52.22
C SER A 15 -10.01 -26.48 52.67
N LYS A 16 -9.59 -25.50 53.48
CA LYS A 16 -8.33 -25.56 54.23
C LYS A 16 -8.35 -26.86 55.06
N SER A 17 -7.60 -27.86 54.61
CA SER A 17 -7.30 -29.04 55.42
C SER A 17 -6.43 -28.59 56.59
N LEU A 18 -6.98 -28.65 57.80
CA LEU A 18 -6.25 -28.50 59.05
C LEU A 18 -5.16 -29.59 59.13
N PRO A 19 -3.96 -29.29 59.67
CA PRO A 19 -2.89 -30.27 59.76
C PRO A 19 -3.25 -31.40 60.73
N VAL A 20 -2.83 -32.61 60.36
CA VAL A 20 -3.07 -33.88 61.04
C VAL A 20 -2.48 -33.85 62.46
N PRO A 21 -3.21 -34.31 63.51
CA PRO A 21 -2.68 -34.40 64.86
C PRO A 21 -1.54 -35.42 64.91
N VAL A 22 -0.39 -35.03 65.46
CA VAL A 22 0.76 -35.92 65.66
C VAL A 22 0.46 -36.79 66.89
N PRO A 23 0.21 -38.11 66.75
CA PRO A 23 -0.13 -38.94 67.90
C PRO A 23 1.13 -39.21 68.71
N VAL A 24 1.27 -38.53 69.85
CA VAL A 24 2.30 -38.88 70.84
C VAL A 24 1.83 -40.16 71.54
N PRO A 25 2.69 -41.19 71.68
CA PRO A 25 2.29 -42.42 72.36
C PRO A 25 1.92 -42.13 73.83
N LYS A 26 0.65 -42.33 74.18
CA LYS A 26 0.07 -42.02 75.51
C LYS A 26 0.33 -43.10 76.56
N TRP A 27 0.76 -44.28 76.09
CA TRP A 27 1.00 -45.48 76.88
C TRP A 27 2.06 -45.39 77.99
N PRO A 28 3.24 -44.74 77.81
CA PRO A 28 4.24 -44.68 78.88
C PRO A 28 3.78 -43.83 80.07
N PHE A 29 2.96 -42.80 79.84
CA PHE A 29 2.41 -41.95 80.90
C PHE A 29 1.25 -42.62 81.64
N LEU A 30 0.37 -43.32 80.93
CA LEU A 30 -0.67 -44.16 81.53
C LEU A 30 -0.06 -45.30 82.36
N PHE A 31 1.00 -45.94 81.85
CA PHE A 31 1.73 -46.98 82.58
C PHE A 31 2.33 -46.45 83.89
N CYS A 32 2.94 -45.27 83.85
CA CYS A 32 3.50 -44.62 85.03
C CYS A 32 2.41 -44.26 86.07
N ASN A 33 1.25 -43.76 85.62
CA ASN A 33 0.13 -43.45 86.51
C ASN A 33 -0.45 -44.72 87.16
N ILE A 34 -0.64 -45.79 86.38
CA ILE A 34 -1.06 -47.11 86.88
C ILE A 34 -0.06 -47.64 87.91
N LEU A 35 1.25 -47.49 87.66
CA LEU A 35 2.30 -47.87 88.60
C LEU A 35 2.19 -47.12 89.93
N PHE A 36 1.96 -45.80 89.90
CA PHE A 36 1.81 -44.98 91.11
C PHE A 36 0.50 -45.28 91.87
N LEU A 37 -0.61 -45.53 91.16
CA LEU A 37 -1.87 -45.95 91.78
C LEU A 37 -1.76 -47.35 92.40
N ALA A 38 -1.07 -48.27 91.73
CA ALA A 38 -0.79 -49.60 92.28
C ALA A 38 0.10 -49.51 93.53
N LEU A 39 1.11 -48.63 93.53
CA LEU A 39 1.95 -48.39 94.70
C LEU A 39 1.15 -47.81 95.88
N ALA A 40 0.25 -46.86 95.61
CA ALA A 40 -0.63 -46.26 96.61
C ALA A 40 -1.64 -47.27 97.18
N GLY A 41 -2.23 -48.12 96.33
CA GLY A 41 -3.12 -49.20 96.75
C GLY A 41 -2.40 -50.28 97.55
N TRP A 42 -1.16 -50.61 97.16
CA TRP A 42 -0.31 -51.56 97.88
C TRP A 42 0.06 -51.04 99.28
N LEU A 43 0.42 -49.75 99.39
CA LEU A 43 0.64 -49.09 100.68
C LEU A 43 -0.63 -49.09 101.54
N GLY A 44 -1.81 -48.89 100.94
CA GLY A 44 -3.10 -48.93 101.65
C GLY A 44 -3.45 -50.31 102.20
N MET A 45 -3.13 -51.40 101.48
CA MET A 45 -3.41 -52.77 101.93
C MET A 45 -2.51 -53.25 103.09
N GLN A 46 -1.34 -52.63 103.29
CA GLN A 46 -0.44 -52.94 104.41
C GLN A 46 -0.89 -52.33 105.76
N ILE A 47 -1.90 -51.46 105.77
CA ILE A 47 -2.36 -50.78 106.98
C ILE A 47 -3.31 -51.69 107.77
N LYS A 48 -2.82 -52.34 108.82
CA LYS A 48 -3.61 -53.15 109.77
C LYS A 48 -3.58 -52.63 111.22
N GLY A 49 -3.21 -51.37 111.44
CA GLY A 49 -3.15 -50.73 112.76
C GLY A 49 -3.31 -49.20 112.69
N ALA A 50 -3.32 -48.53 113.85
CA ALA A 50 -3.59 -47.09 113.99
C ALA A 50 -2.72 -46.22 113.06
N VAL A 51 -3.36 -45.30 112.35
CA VAL A 51 -2.80 -44.56 111.20
C VAL A 51 -1.78 -43.52 111.66
N GLU A 52 -0.53 -43.66 111.17
CA GLU A 52 0.57 -42.73 111.44
C GLU A 52 0.62 -41.60 110.37
N PRO A 53 0.78 -40.31 110.74
CA PRO A 53 0.65 -39.17 109.82
C PRO A 53 1.57 -39.17 108.58
N TRP A 54 2.75 -39.81 108.67
CA TRP A 54 3.71 -39.88 107.57
C TRP A 54 3.20 -40.69 106.37
N GLN A 55 2.40 -41.73 106.60
CA GLN A 55 1.86 -42.59 105.54
C GLN A 55 0.82 -41.85 104.67
N ILE A 56 0.08 -40.91 105.25
CA ILE A 56 -0.89 -40.06 104.54
C ILE A 56 -0.15 -39.10 103.59
N GLY A 57 1.00 -38.56 104.01
CA GLY A 57 1.83 -37.69 103.18
C GLY A 57 2.35 -38.37 101.92
N CYS A 58 2.79 -39.63 102.03
CA CYS A 58 3.27 -40.40 100.88
C CYS A 58 2.17 -40.72 99.86
N ILE A 59 0.95 -41.03 100.33
CA ILE A 59 -0.19 -41.30 99.45
C ILE A 59 -0.62 -40.02 98.71
N MET A 60 -0.69 -38.89 99.40
CA MET A 60 -1.00 -37.59 98.78
C MET A 60 0.03 -37.18 97.73
N ALA A 61 1.32 -37.36 98.02
CA ALA A 61 2.38 -37.07 97.05
C ALA A 61 2.27 -37.96 95.80
N ALA A 62 1.99 -39.26 95.95
CA ALA A 62 1.81 -40.18 94.83
C ALA A 62 0.63 -39.79 93.92
N VAL A 63 -0.49 -39.34 94.51
CA VAL A 63 -1.66 -38.88 93.74
C VAL A 63 -1.38 -37.57 92.99
N VAL A 64 -0.69 -36.62 93.62
CA VAL A 64 -0.33 -35.33 92.99
C VAL A 64 0.66 -35.53 91.84
N PHE A 65 1.69 -36.35 92.01
CA PHE A 65 2.61 -36.68 90.93
C PHE A 65 1.93 -37.46 89.80
N GLY A 66 1.00 -38.38 90.12
CA GLY A 66 0.17 -39.07 89.12
C GLY A 66 -0.67 -38.09 88.29
N ALA A 67 -1.27 -37.08 88.92
CA ALA A 67 -2.06 -36.05 88.26
C ALA A 67 -1.21 -35.12 87.36
N LEU A 68 -0.03 -34.71 87.83
CA LEU A 68 0.92 -33.91 87.05
C LEU A 68 1.43 -34.66 85.82
N PHE A 69 1.75 -35.95 85.95
CA PHE A 69 2.16 -36.78 84.81
C PHE A 69 1.02 -37.08 83.83
N ALA A 70 -0.25 -37.07 84.27
CA ALA A 70 -1.40 -37.17 83.39
C ALA A 70 -1.64 -35.88 82.56
N ALA A 71 -1.21 -34.72 83.07
CA ALA A 71 -1.32 -33.43 82.37
C ALA A 71 -0.16 -33.14 81.40
N ALA A 72 1.02 -33.72 81.63
CA ALA A 72 2.21 -33.55 80.79
C ALA A 72 2.03 -33.83 79.27
N PRO A 73 1.34 -34.91 78.84
CA PRO A 73 1.19 -35.18 77.39
C PRO A 73 0.41 -34.09 76.65
N PHE A 74 -0.56 -33.44 77.29
CA PHE A 74 -1.36 -32.38 76.67
C PHE A 74 -0.52 -31.11 76.39
N PHE A 75 0.44 -30.76 77.26
CA PHE A 75 1.26 -29.56 77.06
C PHE A 75 2.21 -29.69 75.85
N TRP A 76 2.68 -30.90 75.55
CA TRP A 76 3.56 -31.15 74.40
C TRP A 76 2.79 -31.24 73.08
N GLU A 77 1.56 -31.77 73.08
CA GLU A 77 0.66 -31.76 71.91
C GLU A 77 0.38 -30.31 71.45
N TYR A 78 -0.03 -29.41 72.36
CA TYR A 78 -0.28 -27.99 72.01
C TYR A 78 0.96 -27.26 71.46
N ARG A 79 2.15 -27.55 71.98
CA ARG A 79 3.39 -26.92 71.52
C ARG A 79 3.83 -27.40 70.13
N ALA A 80 3.57 -28.66 69.80
CA ALA A 80 3.85 -29.21 68.47
C ALA A 80 2.86 -28.69 67.43
N GLU A 81 1.57 -28.59 67.79
CA GLU A 81 0.52 -28.06 66.92
C GLU A 81 0.71 -26.57 66.61
N ALA A 82 1.03 -25.74 67.62
CA ALA A 82 1.28 -24.32 67.43
C ALA A 82 2.45 -24.04 66.46
N LYS A 83 3.58 -24.77 66.62
CA LYS A 83 4.74 -24.63 65.74
C LYS A 83 4.48 -25.09 64.31
N ALA A 84 3.67 -26.14 64.12
CA ALA A 84 3.29 -26.61 62.79
C ALA A 84 2.41 -25.59 62.05
N VAL A 85 1.50 -24.91 62.76
CA VAL A 85 0.66 -23.85 62.20
C VAL A 85 1.48 -22.62 61.81
N GLU A 86 2.42 -22.18 62.66
CA GLU A 86 3.31 -21.06 62.36
C GLU A 86 4.17 -21.33 61.10
N VAL A 87 4.75 -22.52 60.98
CA VAL A 87 5.56 -22.89 59.79
C VAL A 87 4.69 -22.96 58.52
N ALA A 88 3.46 -23.46 58.62
CA ALA A 88 2.53 -23.50 57.49
C ALA A 88 2.09 -22.10 57.04
N GLN A 89 1.86 -21.18 57.99
CA GLN A 89 1.54 -19.78 57.69
C GLN A 89 2.73 -19.06 57.06
N LEU A 90 3.94 -19.21 57.60
CA LEU A 90 5.16 -18.62 57.02
C LEU A 90 5.44 -19.14 55.60
N THR A 91 5.22 -20.43 55.35
CA THR A 91 5.38 -21.02 54.01
C THR A 91 4.34 -20.45 53.02
N THR A 92 3.11 -20.21 53.47
CA THR A 92 2.05 -19.62 52.63
C THR A 92 2.35 -18.16 52.31
N VAL A 93 2.77 -17.37 53.30
CA VAL A 93 3.19 -15.97 53.11
C VAL A 93 4.41 -15.90 52.18
N ALA A 94 5.42 -16.75 52.36
CA ALA A 94 6.56 -16.83 51.46
C ALA A 94 6.15 -17.15 50.01
N LYS A 95 5.18 -18.05 49.83
CA LYS A 95 4.63 -18.38 48.50
C LYS A 95 3.85 -17.22 47.87
N GLU A 96 3.20 -16.40 48.68
CA GLU A 96 2.46 -15.21 48.21
C GLU A 96 3.41 -14.05 47.84
N VAL A 97 4.46 -13.83 48.64
CA VAL A 97 5.53 -12.87 48.33
C VAL A 97 6.23 -13.23 47.01
N ASN A 98 6.55 -14.50 46.80
CA ASN A 98 7.18 -14.96 45.55
C ASN A 98 6.28 -14.74 44.33
N LYS A 99 4.96 -14.93 44.46
CA LYS A 99 4.00 -14.63 43.39
C LYS A 99 3.89 -13.13 43.09
N MET A 100 3.91 -12.28 44.11
CA MET A 100 3.94 -10.83 43.92
C MET A 100 5.21 -10.38 43.21
N GLU A 101 6.37 -10.97 43.55
CA GLU A 101 7.63 -10.68 42.86
C GLU A 101 7.58 -11.10 41.38
N LEU A 102 6.98 -12.25 41.08
CA LEU A 102 6.76 -12.70 39.69
C LEU A 102 5.82 -11.76 38.92
N VAL A 103 4.73 -11.32 39.54
CA VAL A 103 3.79 -10.35 38.94
C VAL A 103 4.47 -9.01 38.71
N ALA A 104 5.29 -8.53 39.66
CA ALA A 104 6.06 -7.30 39.48
C ALA A 104 7.07 -7.41 38.33
N LYS A 105 7.80 -8.52 38.22
CA LYS A 105 8.70 -8.78 37.06
C LYS A 105 7.94 -8.78 35.74
N GLN A 106 6.78 -9.45 35.69
CA GLN A 106 5.93 -9.47 34.52
C GLN A 106 5.37 -8.08 34.18
N MET A 107 5.03 -7.25 35.17
CA MET A 107 4.61 -5.87 34.93
C MET A 107 5.73 -5.01 34.34
N VAL A 108 6.96 -5.14 34.85
CA VAL A 108 8.13 -4.42 34.30
C VAL A 108 8.42 -4.88 32.87
N GLU A 109 8.40 -6.18 32.61
CA GLU A 109 8.59 -6.74 31.27
C GLU A 109 7.47 -6.32 30.30
N CYS A 110 6.22 -6.41 30.73
CA CYS A 110 5.07 -5.96 29.94
C CYS A 110 5.11 -4.46 29.67
N THR A 111 5.57 -3.66 30.63
CA THR A 111 5.75 -2.20 30.45
C THR A 111 6.86 -1.91 29.47
N GLY A 112 7.99 -2.62 29.55
CA GLY A 112 9.09 -2.52 28.57
C GLY A 112 8.63 -2.85 27.16
N ASN A 113 7.95 -3.99 26.98
CA ASN A 113 7.40 -4.40 25.69
C ASN A 113 6.36 -3.42 25.17
N TRP A 114 5.51 -2.86 26.05
CA TRP A 114 4.55 -1.82 25.67
C TRP A 114 5.24 -0.52 25.23
N THR A 115 6.28 -0.06 25.94
CA THR A 115 7.04 1.13 25.54
C THR A 115 7.74 0.93 24.19
N GLN A 116 8.30 -0.26 23.95
CA GLN A 116 8.91 -0.61 22.67
C GLN A 116 7.87 -0.66 21.55
N ALA A 117 6.69 -1.24 21.80
CA ALA A 117 5.60 -1.27 20.84
C ALA A 117 5.08 0.14 20.52
N GLN A 118 5.00 1.02 21.53
CA GLN A 118 4.60 2.41 21.37
C GLN A 118 5.64 3.21 20.56
N GLU A 119 6.92 2.99 20.79
CA GLU A 119 8.00 3.61 20.02
C GLU A 119 8.01 3.12 18.57
N ALA A 120 7.90 1.81 18.34
CA ALA A 120 7.81 1.23 17.00
C ALA A 120 6.55 1.72 16.24
N SER A 121 5.41 1.84 16.94
CA SER A 121 4.19 2.42 16.37
C SER A 121 4.37 3.89 16.02
N SER A 122 5.06 4.68 16.87
CA SER A 122 5.37 6.08 16.60
C SER A 122 6.25 6.25 15.36
N GLN A 123 7.31 5.45 15.27
CA GLN A 123 8.21 5.43 14.11
C GLN A 123 7.48 5.01 12.83
N SER A 124 6.60 4.00 12.91
CA SER A 124 5.79 3.55 11.77
C SER A 124 4.84 4.63 11.29
N VAL A 125 4.20 5.37 12.21
CA VAL A 125 3.33 6.50 11.87
C VAL A 125 4.13 7.65 11.25
N ALA A 126 5.35 7.93 11.74
CA ALA A 126 6.24 8.92 11.14
C ALA A 126 6.64 8.53 9.71
N ALA A 127 7.14 7.30 9.52
CA ALA A 127 7.48 6.79 8.19
C ALA A 127 6.29 6.79 7.22
N ALA A 128 5.09 6.46 7.70
CA ALA A 128 3.88 6.52 6.89
C ALA A 128 3.52 7.95 6.47
N LYS A 129 3.75 8.95 7.33
CA LYS A 129 3.58 10.37 6.99
C LYS A 129 4.60 10.82 5.95
N ASP A 130 5.86 10.46 6.11
CA ASP A 130 6.93 10.80 5.16
C ASP A 130 6.65 10.17 3.78
N ILE A 131 6.20 8.91 3.74
CA ILE A 131 5.79 8.25 2.49
C ILE A 131 4.59 8.95 1.87
N ALA A 132 3.59 9.36 2.67
CA ALA A 132 2.43 10.09 2.15
C ALA A 132 2.82 11.46 1.57
N GLU A 133 3.76 12.16 2.21
CA GLU A 133 4.31 13.42 1.70
C GLU A 133 5.12 13.22 0.42
N GLN A 134 5.93 12.17 0.35
CA GLN A 134 6.67 11.81 -0.86
C GLN A 134 5.73 11.46 -2.01
N ILE A 135 4.70 10.64 -1.77
CA ILE A 135 3.67 10.34 -2.79
C ILE A 135 2.98 11.61 -3.28
N GLY A 136 2.70 12.55 -2.38
CA GLY A 136 2.14 13.86 -2.74
C GLY A 136 3.07 14.71 -3.61
N THR A 137 4.37 14.67 -3.33
CA THR A 137 5.40 15.36 -4.11
C THR A 137 5.61 14.70 -5.46
N ASP A 138 5.81 13.39 -5.50
CA ASP A 138 5.96 12.60 -6.71
C ASP A 138 4.76 12.80 -7.65
N ALA A 139 3.53 12.78 -7.13
CA ALA A 139 2.32 12.99 -7.94
C ALA A 139 2.30 14.38 -8.61
N LYS A 140 2.80 15.43 -7.92
CA LYS A 140 2.94 16.77 -8.50
C LYS A 140 4.02 16.77 -9.58
N GLU A 141 5.20 16.22 -9.30
CA GLU A 141 6.31 16.13 -10.25
C GLU A 141 5.94 15.33 -11.51
N PHE A 142 5.21 14.21 -11.36
CA PHE A 142 4.68 13.43 -12.48
C PHE A 142 3.69 14.24 -13.32
N THR A 143 2.80 15.02 -12.67
CA THR A 143 1.82 15.85 -13.38
C THR A 143 2.51 16.97 -14.14
N GLU A 144 3.48 17.65 -13.52
CA GLU A 144 4.28 18.71 -14.14
C GLU A 144 5.13 18.17 -15.30
N SER A 145 5.78 17.02 -15.12
CA SER A 145 6.55 16.34 -16.16
C SER A 145 5.66 15.91 -17.33
N MET A 146 4.49 15.35 -17.07
CA MET A 146 3.55 14.95 -18.12
C MET A 146 3.03 16.16 -18.90
N ALA A 147 2.70 17.25 -18.21
CA ALA A 147 2.33 18.51 -18.84
C ALA A 147 3.47 19.05 -19.73
N ALA A 148 4.70 19.11 -19.21
CA ALA A 148 5.87 19.56 -19.95
C ALA A 148 6.20 18.69 -21.16
N LEU A 149 6.11 17.36 -21.04
CA LEU A 149 6.32 16.42 -22.14
C LEU A 149 5.24 16.56 -23.21
N ASN A 150 3.98 16.73 -22.82
CA ASN A 150 2.89 16.95 -23.77
C ASN A 150 3.11 18.25 -24.55
N ASP A 151 3.44 19.33 -23.86
CA ASP A 151 3.71 20.64 -24.47
C ASP A 151 4.91 20.59 -25.44
N SER A 152 5.97 19.87 -25.07
CA SER A 152 7.15 19.65 -25.92
C SER A 152 6.83 18.83 -27.17
N LYS A 153 6.06 17.74 -27.02
CA LYS A 153 5.63 16.90 -28.14
C LYS A 153 4.71 17.64 -29.09
N LEU A 154 3.77 18.43 -28.57
CA LEU A 154 2.89 19.26 -29.39
C LEU A 154 3.69 20.26 -30.22
N LYS A 155 4.63 20.99 -29.60
CA LYS A 155 5.51 21.93 -30.34
C LYS A 155 6.36 21.22 -31.40
N THR A 156 6.85 20.02 -31.10
CA THR A 156 7.63 19.23 -32.05
C THR A 156 6.76 18.78 -33.23
N LEU A 157 5.54 18.29 -32.96
CA LEU A 157 4.58 17.89 -33.99
C LEU A 157 4.15 19.08 -34.86
N GLU A 158 3.89 20.25 -34.27
CA GLU A 158 3.60 21.48 -35.02
C GLU A 158 4.75 21.83 -35.97
N LEU A 159 5.99 21.75 -35.49
CA LEU A 159 7.18 21.99 -36.32
C LEU A 159 7.34 20.94 -37.42
N GLU A 160 7.06 19.67 -37.16
CA GLU A 160 7.08 18.62 -38.17
C GLU A 160 6.01 18.82 -39.24
N VAL A 161 4.79 19.20 -38.84
CA VAL A 161 3.71 19.56 -39.77
C VAL A 161 4.11 20.75 -40.64
N ASP A 162 4.70 21.79 -40.06
CA ASP A 162 5.14 22.96 -40.81
C ASP A 162 6.28 22.63 -41.78
N LYS A 163 7.21 21.75 -41.40
CA LYS A 163 8.25 21.24 -42.29
C LYS A 163 7.64 20.46 -43.46
N LEU A 164 6.69 19.58 -43.20
CA LEU A 164 6.01 18.81 -44.24
C LEU A 164 5.23 19.72 -45.20
N LYS A 165 4.52 20.73 -44.71
CA LYS A 165 3.83 21.72 -45.55
C LYS A 165 4.79 22.50 -46.44
N ARG A 166 5.96 22.90 -45.92
CA ARG A 166 6.99 23.58 -46.72
C ARG A 166 7.55 22.65 -47.80
N ALA A 167 7.86 21.41 -47.43
CA ALA A 167 8.33 20.40 -48.37
C ALA A 167 7.29 20.11 -49.46
N GLU A 168 6.02 19.94 -49.09
CA GLU A 168 4.91 19.75 -50.03
C GLU A 168 4.81 20.92 -51.03
N ARG A 169 4.92 22.15 -50.55
CA ARG A 169 4.91 23.34 -51.41
C ARG A 169 6.09 23.37 -52.38
N GLU A 170 7.29 23.06 -51.90
CA GLU A 170 8.51 23.02 -52.72
C GLU A 170 8.43 21.92 -53.79
N TRP A 171 8.06 20.69 -53.39
CA TRP A 171 7.82 19.59 -54.32
C TRP A 171 6.73 19.92 -55.35
N GLY A 172 5.65 20.57 -54.91
CA GLY A 172 4.59 21.05 -55.79
C GLY A 172 5.13 21.99 -56.87
N LEU A 173 5.99 22.95 -56.52
CA LEU A 173 6.61 23.87 -57.47
C LEU A 173 7.56 23.16 -58.45
N ILE A 174 8.33 22.16 -57.99
CA ILE A 174 9.21 21.36 -58.85
C ILE A 174 8.38 20.59 -59.89
N VAL A 175 7.30 19.92 -59.45
CA VAL A 175 6.41 19.17 -60.34
C VAL A 175 5.71 20.10 -61.33
N ILE A 176 5.27 21.28 -60.89
CA ILE A 176 4.72 22.32 -61.78
C ILE A 176 5.73 22.70 -62.86
N GLY A 177 6.99 22.93 -62.50
CA GLY A 177 8.06 23.21 -63.47
C GLY A 177 8.27 22.09 -64.49
N GLN A 178 8.21 20.83 -64.04
CA GLN A 178 8.27 19.68 -64.95
C GLN A 178 7.06 19.65 -65.90
N LEU A 179 5.85 19.88 -65.39
CA LEU A 179 4.63 19.90 -66.20
C LEU A 179 4.62 21.07 -67.21
N ASP A 180 5.29 22.18 -66.91
CA ASP A 180 5.50 23.27 -67.88
C ASP A 180 6.39 22.86 -69.03
N LEU A 181 7.49 22.15 -68.75
CA LEU A 181 8.37 21.62 -69.80
C LEU A 181 7.59 20.68 -70.71
N VAL A 182 6.78 19.79 -70.13
CA VAL A 182 5.88 18.90 -70.89
C VAL A 182 4.86 19.68 -71.70
N TYR A 183 4.28 20.74 -71.15
CA TYR A 183 3.36 21.62 -71.89
C TYR A 183 4.04 22.29 -73.09
N ARG A 184 5.24 22.84 -72.90
CA ARG A 184 6.03 23.46 -73.98
C ARG A 184 6.44 22.46 -75.06
N LEU A 185 6.70 21.20 -74.69
CA LEU A 185 6.96 20.12 -75.65
C LEU A 185 5.72 19.79 -76.49
N LYS A 186 4.53 19.78 -75.89
CA LYS A 186 3.27 19.62 -76.62
C LYS A 186 3.01 20.80 -77.55
N GLU A 187 3.27 22.02 -77.10
CA GLU A 187 3.15 23.23 -77.92
C GLU A 187 4.13 23.23 -79.10
N SER A 188 5.39 22.84 -78.88
CA SER A 188 6.37 22.74 -79.96
C SER A 188 6.02 21.62 -80.95
N ALA A 189 5.37 20.54 -80.51
CA ALA A 189 4.84 19.51 -81.40
C ALA A 189 3.74 20.05 -82.31
N ILE A 190 2.81 20.85 -81.76
CA ILE A 190 1.76 21.52 -82.52
C ILE A 190 2.39 22.45 -83.57
N LEU A 191 3.37 23.27 -83.17
CA LEU A 191 4.09 24.17 -84.08
C LEU A 191 4.86 23.42 -85.18
N SER A 192 5.34 22.19 -84.92
CA SER A 192 6.03 21.38 -85.90
C SER A 192 5.10 20.84 -87.01
N GLY A 193 3.78 20.81 -86.80
CA GLY A 193 2.80 20.30 -87.78
C GLY A 193 2.89 18.79 -88.08
N LYS A 194 3.70 18.02 -87.35
CA LYS A 194 3.86 16.57 -87.53
C LYS A 194 2.84 15.82 -86.68
N GLU A 195 1.82 15.24 -87.32
CA GLU A 195 0.67 14.62 -86.65
C GLU A 195 1.06 13.54 -85.62
N GLN A 196 1.96 12.61 -85.99
CA GLN A 196 2.44 11.56 -85.08
C GLN A 196 3.11 12.14 -83.82
N PHE A 197 3.82 13.26 -83.96
CA PHE A 197 4.49 13.90 -82.82
C PHE A 197 3.48 14.61 -81.92
N ILE A 198 2.46 15.24 -82.49
CA ILE A 198 1.36 15.87 -81.75
C ILE A 198 0.59 14.84 -80.92
N GLU A 199 0.24 13.70 -81.51
CA GLU A 199 -0.49 12.63 -80.82
C GLU A 199 0.32 12.05 -79.66
N THR A 200 1.62 11.78 -79.91
CA THR A 200 2.51 11.22 -78.89
C THR A 200 2.70 12.20 -77.73
N MET A 201 2.96 13.49 -78.00
CA MET A 201 3.15 14.48 -76.95
C MET A 201 1.84 14.78 -76.20
N THR A 202 0.69 14.73 -76.87
CA THR A 202 -0.62 14.87 -76.23
C THR A 202 -0.87 13.72 -75.25
N THR A 203 -0.61 12.48 -75.67
CA THR A 203 -0.75 11.30 -74.81
C THR A 203 0.18 11.38 -73.61
N PHE A 204 1.45 11.74 -73.83
CA PHE A 204 2.44 11.91 -72.76
C PHE A 204 2.02 12.99 -71.75
N GLN A 205 1.58 14.15 -72.23
CA GLN A 205 1.08 15.22 -71.36
C GLN A 205 -0.10 14.76 -70.50
N ASN A 206 -1.07 14.06 -71.09
CA ASN A 206 -2.24 13.55 -70.38
C ASN A 206 -1.83 12.58 -69.27
N GLN A 207 -0.89 11.67 -69.55
CA GLN A 207 -0.35 10.74 -68.54
C GLN A 207 0.36 11.48 -67.40
N CYS A 208 1.19 12.49 -67.70
CA CYS A 208 1.82 13.30 -66.66
C CYS A 208 0.78 14.04 -65.80
N ARG A 209 -0.28 14.58 -66.41
CA ARG A 209 -1.41 15.22 -65.70
C ARG A 209 -2.20 14.23 -64.86
N ASP A 210 -2.42 13.01 -65.35
CA ASP A 210 -3.09 11.95 -64.59
C ASP A 210 -2.30 11.56 -63.33
N ILE A 211 -0.98 11.45 -63.45
CA ILE A 211 -0.09 11.18 -62.31
C ILE A 211 -0.14 12.34 -61.31
N ALA A 212 -0.07 13.58 -61.79
CA ALA A 212 -0.18 14.78 -60.96
C ALA A 212 -1.52 14.87 -60.22
N ARG A 213 -2.63 14.49 -60.87
CA ARG A 213 -3.96 14.46 -60.25
C ARG A 213 -4.04 13.53 -59.03
N ARG A 214 -3.29 12.42 -59.01
CA ARG A 214 -3.28 11.46 -57.89
C ARG A 214 -2.68 12.05 -56.61
N VAL A 215 -1.81 13.05 -56.73
CA VAL A 215 -1.23 13.79 -55.59
C VAL A 215 -1.99 15.11 -55.32
N GLY A 216 -3.16 15.28 -55.92
CA GLY A 216 -4.01 16.46 -55.76
C GLY A 216 -3.58 17.68 -56.58
N LEU A 217 -2.62 17.56 -57.49
CA LEU A 217 -2.19 18.65 -58.38
C LEU A 217 -3.03 18.64 -59.66
N THR A 218 -3.87 19.65 -59.84
CA THR A 218 -4.74 19.81 -61.00
C THR A 218 -4.32 21.00 -61.85
N ALA A 219 -4.04 20.74 -63.14
CA ALA A 219 -3.84 21.78 -64.14
C ALA A 219 -5.20 22.31 -64.64
N TYR A 220 -5.31 23.61 -64.84
CA TYR A 220 -6.44 24.23 -65.53
C TYR A 220 -5.94 25.20 -66.59
N GLU A 221 -6.68 25.33 -67.67
CA GLU A 221 -6.41 26.26 -68.77
C GLU A 221 -7.62 27.17 -68.90
N ALA A 222 -7.39 28.42 -69.30
CA ALA A 222 -8.47 29.37 -69.52
C ALA A 222 -8.93 29.27 -70.97
N ASP A 223 -10.24 29.05 -71.17
CA ASP A 223 -10.83 28.96 -72.49
C ASP A 223 -10.72 30.29 -73.24
N ALA A 224 -10.38 30.22 -74.53
CA ALA A 224 -10.36 31.39 -75.39
C ALA A 224 -11.75 32.04 -75.45
N GLY A 225 -11.82 33.36 -75.24
CA GLY A 225 -13.05 34.14 -75.18
C GLY A 225 -13.70 34.22 -73.79
N SER A 226 -13.20 33.51 -72.79
CA SER A 226 -13.69 33.60 -71.40
C SER A 226 -13.32 34.94 -70.74
N ALA A 227 -14.10 35.35 -69.73
CA ALA A 227 -13.84 36.59 -69.00
C ALA A 227 -12.53 36.48 -68.19
N PHE A 228 -11.71 37.53 -68.21
CA PHE A 228 -10.49 37.57 -67.41
C PHE A 228 -10.81 37.64 -65.91
N ASN A 229 -10.37 36.64 -65.14
CA ASN A 229 -10.47 36.62 -63.68
C ASN A 229 -9.08 36.89 -63.06
N PRO A 230 -8.85 38.02 -62.36
CA PRO A 230 -7.56 38.31 -61.75
C PRO A 230 -7.17 37.37 -60.60
N GLU A 231 -8.10 36.60 -60.02
CA GLU A 231 -7.78 35.60 -59.00
C GLU A 231 -7.16 34.33 -59.60
N GLU A 232 -7.57 33.94 -60.80
CA GLU A 232 -7.13 32.69 -61.45
C GLU A 232 -6.19 32.93 -62.64
N HIS A 233 -6.17 34.14 -63.20
CA HIS A 233 -5.40 34.48 -64.39
C HIS A 233 -4.32 35.53 -64.10
N GLN A 234 -3.17 35.35 -64.75
CA GLN A 234 -2.06 36.28 -64.78
C GLN A 234 -1.80 36.67 -66.24
N LEU A 235 -1.56 37.95 -66.50
CA LEU A 235 -1.22 38.41 -67.85
C LEU A 235 0.22 38.00 -68.21
N ALA A 236 0.40 37.56 -69.45
CA ALA A 236 1.73 37.22 -69.99
C ALA A 236 2.64 38.46 -70.12
N ASP A 237 2.03 39.61 -70.40
CA ASP A 237 2.69 40.91 -70.39
C ASP A 237 2.51 41.56 -69.00
N VAL A 238 3.63 41.90 -68.36
CA VAL A 238 3.67 42.42 -66.99
C VAL A 238 3.17 43.87 -66.93
N ASP A 239 3.28 44.62 -68.03
CA ASP A 239 2.89 46.02 -68.11
C ASP A 239 1.45 46.21 -68.62
N ALA A 240 0.84 45.15 -69.16
CA ALA A 240 -0.52 45.18 -69.65
C ALA A 240 -1.53 45.31 -68.51
N LYS A 241 -2.49 46.24 -68.66
CA LYS A 241 -3.62 46.37 -67.72
C LYS A 241 -4.89 45.81 -68.38
N PRO A 242 -5.64 44.94 -67.68
CA PRO A 242 -6.87 44.40 -68.23
C PRO A 242 -7.92 45.51 -68.37
N GLY A 243 -8.49 45.65 -69.56
CA GLY A 243 -9.66 46.51 -69.80
C GLY A 243 -10.90 46.00 -69.03
N LYS A 244 -11.92 46.85 -68.86
CA LYS A 244 -13.13 46.55 -68.07
C LYS A 244 -13.90 45.28 -68.51
N ASN A 245 -13.70 44.80 -69.73
CA ASN A 245 -14.30 43.58 -70.29
C ASN A 245 -13.25 42.67 -70.98
N ALA A 246 -12.02 42.66 -70.47
CA ALA A 246 -10.94 41.90 -71.09
C ALA A 246 -11.28 40.40 -71.17
N LYS A 247 -11.11 39.83 -72.36
CA LYS A 247 -11.30 38.40 -72.61
C LYS A 247 -9.97 37.70 -72.75
N VAL A 248 -9.91 36.46 -72.27
CA VAL A 248 -8.78 35.56 -72.46
C VAL A 248 -8.64 35.25 -73.95
N GLY A 249 -7.44 35.42 -74.52
CA GLY A 249 -7.13 35.02 -75.89
C GLY A 249 -6.53 33.63 -75.96
N THR A 250 -5.26 33.50 -75.54
CA THR A 250 -4.57 32.21 -75.53
C THR A 250 -3.95 31.95 -74.17
N THR A 251 -4.07 30.72 -73.67
CA THR A 251 -3.34 30.27 -72.49
C THR A 251 -1.91 29.94 -72.91
N LYS A 252 -0.93 30.71 -72.41
CA LYS A 252 0.50 30.49 -72.66
C LYS A 252 1.09 29.45 -71.71
N LEU A 253 0.63 29.44 -70.46
CA LEU A 253 0.97 28.42 -69.47
C LEU A 253 -0.26 28.08 -68.62
N PRO A 254 -0.50 26.80 -68.32
CA PRO A 254 -1.63 26.38 -67.50
C PRO A 254 -1.51 26.91 -66.06
N GLY A 255 -2.63 27.12 -65.39
CA GLY A 255 -2.68 27.35 -63.95
C GLY A 255 -2.65 26.03 -63.18
N PHE A 256 -2.30 26.10 -61.90
CA PHE A 256 -2.22 24.91 -61.04
C PHE A 256 -2.87 25.15 -59.67
N LYS A 257 -3.66 24.16 -59.26
CA LYS A 257 -4.22 24.04 -57.90
C LYS A 257 -3.70 22.75 -57.25
N LEU A 258 -3.29 22.81 -55.98
CA LEU A 258 -2.88 21.65 -55.18
C LEU A 258 -3.91 21.44 -54.07
N GLN A 259 -4.56 20.28 -54.04
CA GLN A 259 -5.63 19.95 -53.09
C GLN A 259 -6.73 21.04 -53.06
N GLY A 260 -7.01 21.65 -54.21
CA GLY A 260 -8.00 22.73 -54.36
C GLY A 260 -7.48 24.15 -54.04
N GLN A 261 -6.30 24.29 -53.44
CA GLN A 261 -5.68 25.60 -53.21
C GLN A 261 -4.89 26.08 -54.43
N LEU A 262 -5.07 27.34 -54.81
CA LEU A 262 -4.35 27.95 -55.93
C LEU A 262 -2.87 28.12 -55.60
N ILE A 263 -1.99 27.41 -56.33
CA ILE A 263 -0.53 27.57 -56.22
C ILE A 263 -0.02 28.53 -57.30
N ARG A 264 -0.58 28.45 -58.50
CA ARG A 264 -0.17 29.29 -59.63
C ARG A 264 -1.35 29.66 -60.52
N LYS A 265 -1.41 30.93 -60.92
CA LYS A 265 -2.38 31.44 -61.89
C LYS A 265 -2.05 30.97 -63.31
N ALA A 266 -3.07 30.79 -64.15
CA ALA A 266 -2.87 30.54 -65.56
C ALA A 266 -2.30 31.80 -66.24
N VAL A 267 -1.26 31.65 -67.06
CA VAL A 267 -0.68 32.77 -67.80
C VAL A 267 -1.39 32.90 -69.13
N VAL A 268 -2.07 34.03 -69.34
CA VAL A 268 -2.94 34.26 -70.49
C VAL A 268 -2.55 35.53 -71.24
N THR A 269 -2.79 35.55 -72.54
CA THR A 269 -2.86 36.78 -73.33
C THR A 269 -4.29 37.29 -73.37
N LEU A 270 -4.48 38.59 -73.55
CA LEU A 270 -5.81 39.16 -73.81
C LEU A 270 -6.13 39.12 -75.30
N THR A 271 -7.41 39.05 -75.63
CA THR A 271 -7.94 39.42 -76.95
C THR A 271 -8.53 40.81 -76.82
N ASP A 272 -8.25 41.69 -77.78
CA ASP A 272 -8.94 42.98 -77.91
C ASP A 272 -10.44 42.80 -78.18
#